data_AF-A0A444UG83-F1
#
_entry.id   AF-A0A444UG83-F1
#
_cell.length_a   1.000
_cell.length_b   1.000
_cell.length_c   1.000
_cell.angle_alpha   90.00
_cell.angle_beta   90.00
_cell.angle_gamma   90.00
#
_symmetry.space_group_name_H-M   'P 1'
#
loop_
_entity.id
_entity.type
_entity.pdbx_description
1 polymer ?
#
loop_
_entity_poly.entity_id
_entity_poly.type
_entity_poly.pdbx_seq_one_letter_code
_entity_poly.pdbx_strand_id
1 'polypeptide(L)'
;VGACIVNPENKIVGIGYNGMPNGCNDDLLPWARTATDKLDTKYPYVCHAELNAIMNKNSADVKGCTIYVALFPCNECAKLIIQAGIKDVIYLSDKYHDSPEMTASRRLFDLVGIKYT
;
A
#
# COMPACT_ATOMS: atom_id res chain seq x y z
N VAL A 1 9.43 1.49 0.98
CA VAL A 1 8.23 2.30 0.71
C VAL A 1 7.59 2.61 2.04
N GLY A 2 7.16 3.85 2.25
CA GLY A 2 6.39 4.27 3.42
C GLY A 2 5.03 4.81 2.99
N ALA A 3 4.05 4.72 3.88
CA ALA A 3 2.69 5.21 3.71
C ALA A 3 2.18 5.85 5.01
N CYS A 4 1.41 6.94 4.87
CA CYS A 4 0.81 7.68 5.97
C CYS A 4 -0.64 8.02 5.62
N ILE A 5 -1.60 7.67 6.49
CA ILE A 5 -3.01 7.96 6.31
C ILE A 5 -3.37 9.16 7.20
N VAL A 6 -4.00 10.17 6.61
CA VAL A 6 -4.37 11.42 7.25
C VAL A 6 -5.86 11.65 7.08
N ASN A 7 -6.55 12.01 8.17
CA ASN A 7 -7.98 12.28 8.15
C ASN A 7 -8.29 13.74 7.74
N PRO A 8 -9.58 14.11 7.54
CA PRO A 8 -9.95 15.48 7.14
C PRO A 8 -9.57 16.59 8.13
N GLU A 9 -9.27 16.24 9.38
CA GLU A 9 -8.76 17.17 10.41
C GLU A 9 -7.22 17.28 10.41
N ASN A 10 -6.55 16.75 9.38
CA ASN A 10 -5.10 16.70 9.24
C ASN A 10 -4.38 15.93 10.37
N LYS A 11 -5.05 14.95 10.95
CA LYS A 11 -4.46 14.06 11.97
C LYS A 11 -3.99 12.77 11.32
N ILE A 12 -2.79 12.32 11.69
CA ILE A 12 -2.28 11.02 11.28
C ILE A 12 -3.10 9.94 11.97
N VAL A 13 -3.74 9.09 11.16
CA VAL A 13 -4.59 8.00 11.64
C VAL A 13 -4.07 6.61 11.28
N GLY A 14 -2.99 6.51 10.51
CA GLY A 14 -2.31 5.25 10.21
C GLY A 14 -0.94 5.46 9.58
N ILE A 15 0.02 4.59 9.89
CA ILE A 15 1.38 4.64 9.35
C ILE A 15 1.82 3.21 9.00
N GLY A 16 2.51 3.06 7.87
CA GLY A 16 3.03 1.77 7.42
C GLY A 16 4.32 1.89 6.62
N TYR A 17 5.13 0.84 6.69
CA TYR A 17 6.26 0.59 5.80
C TYR A 17 6.20 -0.86 5.33
N ASN A 18 6.90 -1.20 4.24
CA ASN A 18 6.93 -2.57 3.76
C ASN A 18 7.77 -3.47 4.68
N GLY A 19 7.24 -4.64 5.04
CA GLY A 19 7.90 -5.56 5.97
C GLY A 19 7.20 -6.91 6.01
N MET A 20 7.76 -7.87 6.73
CA MET A 20 7.10 -9.16 6.96
C MET A 20 5.90 -8.99 7.91
N PRO A 21 4.94 -9.95 7.91
CA PRO A 21 3.78 -9.88 8.79
C PRO A 21 4.16 -9.89 10.27
N ASN A 22 3.27 -9.37 11.13
CA ASN A 22 3.49 -9.35 12.58
C ASN A 22 3.78 -10.76 13.12
N GLY A 23 4.86 -10.89 13.90
CA GLY A 23 5.28 -12.17 14.47
C GLY A 23 6.10 -13.05 13.53
N CYS A 24 6.23 -12.71 12.25
CA CYS A 24 7.17 -13.35 11.34
C CYS A 24 8.54 -12.67 11.46
N ASN A 25 9.57 -13.44 11.81
CA ASN A 25 10.92 -12.91 11.95
C ASN A 25 11.49 -12.56 10.57
N ASP A 26 11.98 -11.32 10.45
CA ASP A 26 12.55 -10.77 9.22
C ASP A 26 13.84 -11.45 8.79
N ASP A 27 14.56 -12.07 9.73
CA ASP A 27 15.79 -12.82 9.49
C ASP A 27 15.53 -14.26 9.01
N LEU A 28 14.32 -14.78 9.24
CA LEU A 28 13.94 -16.15 8.86
C LEU A 28 13.26 -16.22 7.50
N LEU A 29 12.78 -15.09 6.98
CA LEU A 29 12.10 -15.01 5.69
C LEU A 29 13.02 -14.40 4.62
N PRO A 30 12.95 -14.88 3.38
CA PRO A 30 13.84 -14.41 2.33
C PRO A 30 13.53 -12.97 1.92
N TRP A 31 14.57 -12.16 1.80
CA TRP A 31 14.50 -10.81 1.22
C TRP A 31 14.92 -10.73 -0.25
N ALA A 32 15.39 -11.86 -0.81
CA ALA A 32 15.82 -11.96 -2.18
C ALA A 32 14.66 -11.67 -3.16
N ARG A 33 15.01 -11.06 -4.30
CA ARG A 33 14.06 -10.79 -5.40
C ARG A 33 14.08 -11.89 -6.46
N THR A 34 15.10 -12.72 -6.47
CA THR A 34 15.32 -13.75 -7.49
C THR A 34 15.84 -15.00 -6.82
N ALA A 35 15.23 -16.14 -7.09
CA ALA A 35 15.65 -17.46 -6.65
C ALA A 35 15.07 -18.50 -7.61
N THR A 36 15.57 -19.73 -7.52
CA THR A 36 15.04 -20.86 -8.31
C THR A 36 13.62 -21.22 -7.88
N ASP A 37 13.37 -21.28 -6.57
CA ASP A 37 12.03 -21.43 -6.01
C ASP A 37 11.44 -20.05 -5.67
N LYS A 38 10.16 -19.86 -5.96
CA LYS A 38 9.43 -18.64 -5.61
C LYS A 38 9.31 -18.47 -4.08
N LEU A 39 9.25 -19.56 -3.33
CA LEU A 39 9.23 -19.56 -1.87
C LEU A 39 10.54 -19.05 -1.27
N ASP A 40 11.63 -19.02 -2.03
CA ASP A 40 12.90 -18.43 -1.60
C ASP A 40 13.02 -16.94 -1.96
N THR A 41 11.90 -16.29 -2.32
CA THR A 41 11.83 -14.84 -2.60
C THR A 41 10.93 -14.14 -1.60
N LYS A 42 11.08 -12.82 -1.45
CA LYS A 42 10.23 -12.03 -0.55
C LYS A 42 8.76 -11.94 -0.97
N TYR A 43 8.46 -12.13 -2.25
CA TYR A 43 7.18 -11.76 -2.85
C TYR A 43 5.96 -12.50 -2.28
N PRO A 44 6.03 -13.77 -1.85
CA PRO A 44 4.92 -14.45 -1.20
C PRO A 44 4.62 -13.93 0.21
N TYR A 45 5.56 -13.25 0.86
CA TYR A 45 5.51 -12.96 2.30
C TYR A 45 5.40 -11.48 2.64
N VAL A 46 6.01 -10.60 1.83
CA VAL A 46 6.14 -9.19 2.16
C VAL A 46 4.80 -8.46 2.12
N CYS A 47 4.48 -7.73 3.19
CA CYS A 47 3.39 -6.77 3.23
C CYS A 47 3.86 -5.42 2.67
N HIS A 48 3.05 -4.81 1.82
CA HIS A 48 3.29 -3.46 1.32
C HIS A 48 2.95 -2.39 2.38
N ALA A 49 3.49 -1.18 2.18
CA ALA A 49 3.35 -0.10 3.15
C ALA A 49 1.88 0.34 3.32
N GLU A 50 1.12 0.35 2.22
CA GLU A 50 -0.29 0.74 2.17
C GLU A 50 -1.16 -0.23 2.97
N LEU A 51 -0.91 -1.54 2.83
CA LEU A 51 -1.55 -2.58 3.64
C LEU A 51 -1.28 -2.33 5.12
N ASN A 52 0.00 -2.19 5.48
CA ASN A 52 0.39 -1.97 6.87
C ASN A 52 -0.19 -0.67 7.43
N ALA A 53 -0.26 0.42 6.66
CA ALA A 53 -0.85 1.67 7.11
C ALA A 53 -2.36 1.55 7.41
N ILE A 54 -3.10 0.82 6.58
CA ILE A 54 -4.54 0.55 6.79
C ILE A 54 -4.76 -0.33 8.03
N MET A 55 -3.91 -1.33 8.22
CA MET A 55 -4.00 -2.27 9.34
C MET A 55 -3.54 -1.67 10.67
N ASN A 56 -2.55 -0.78 10.65
CA ASN A 56 -1.99 -0.10 11.82
C ASN A 56 -2.74 1.19 12.20
N LYS A 57 -3.97 1.37 11.72
CA LYS A 57 -4.75 2.56 12.05
C LYS A 57 -5.00 2.67 13.56
N ASN A 58 -4.98 3.91 14.07
CA ASN A 58 -5.33 4.23 15.46
C ASN A 58 -6.77 4.76 15.61
N SER A 59 -7.59 4.60 14.56
CA SER A 59 -8.98 5.00 14.46
C SER A 59 -9.88 3.79 14.17
N ALA A 60 -11.20 3.95 14.37
CA ALA A 60 -12.17 2.89 14.06
C ALA A 60 -12.15 2.50 12.57
N ASP A 61 -12.04 3.50 11.69
CA ASP A 61 -11.85 3.33 10.26
C ASP A 61 -11.01 4.46 9.66
N VAL A 62 -10.73 4.36 8.36
CA VAL A 62 -10.00 5.37 7.56
C VAL A 62 -10.85 5.85 6.39
N LYS A 63 -12.19 5.80 6.53
CA LYS A 63 -13.11 6.25 5.48
C LYS A 63 -12.98 7.76 5.31
N GLY A 64 -12.98 8.21 4.06
CA GLY A 64 -12.83 9.64 3.73
C GLY A 64 -11.42 10.20 3.95
N CYS A 65 -10.45 9.36 4.34
CA CYS A 65 -9.07 9.80 4.55
C CYS A 65 -8.30 9.92 3.23
N THR A 66 -7.14 10.56 3.33
CA THR A 66 -6.10 10.62 2.28
C THR A 66 -4.93 9.72 2.68
N ILE A 67 -4.38 8.96 1.74
CA ILE A 67 -3.13 8.21 1.95
C ILE A 67 -1.99 8.85 1.17
N TYR A 68 -0.91 9.17 1.87
CA TYR A 68 0.35 9.66 1.31
C TYR A 68 1.32 8.48 1.19
N VAL A 69 1.87 8.24 0.00
CA VAL A 69 2.73 7.10 -0.28
C VAL A 69 4.00 7.50 -1.03
N ALA A 70 5.12 6.84 -0.72
CA ALA A 70 6.38 7.14 -1.40
C ALA A 70 6.43 6.63 -2.87
N LEU A 71 5.57 5.68 -3.24
CA LEU A 71 5.49 5.07 -4.57
C LEU A 71 4.02 4.80 -4.91
N PHE A 72 3.62 4.98 -6.17
CA PHE A 72 2.26 4.73 -6.63
C PHE A 72 1.80 3.30 -6.26
N PRO A 73 0.59 3.13 -5.68
CA PRO A 73 0.15 1.82 -5.18
C PRO A 73 -0.02 0.80 -6.30
N CYS A 74 0.39 -0.44 -6.06
CA CYS A 74 0.06 -1.55 -6.97
C CYS A 74 -1.46 -1.86 -6.93
N ASN A 75 -1.94 -2.65 -7.88
CA ASN A 75 -3.36 -3.00 -7.99
C ASN A 75 -3.92 -3.72 -6.74
N GLU A 76 -3.11 -4.53 -6.04
CA GLU A 76 -3.56 -5.18 -4.80
C GLU A 76 -3.73 -4.17 -3.66
N CYS A 77 -2.80 -3.21 -3.53
CA CYS A 77 -2.94 -2.11 -2.59
C CYS A 77 -4.11 -1.19 -2.96
N ALA A 78 -4.37 -0.96 -4.24
CA ALA A 78 -5.53 -0.20 -4.71
C ALA A 78 -6.85 -0.82 -4.23
N LYS A 79 -7.01 -2.15 -4.35
CA LYS A 79 -8.19 -2.86 -3.82
C LYS A 79 -8.38 -2.60 -2.32
N LEU A 80 -7.30 -2.67 -1.53
CA LEU A 80 -7.35 -2.41 -0.09
C LEU A 80 -7.73 -0.96 0.22
N ILE A 81 -7.14 0.01 -0.47
CA ILE A 81 -7.42 1.44 -0.34
C ILE A 81 -8.91 1.71 -0.62
N ILE A 82 -9.44 1.15 -1.71
CA ILE A 82 -10.85 1.26 -2.11
C ILE A 82 -11.76 0.67 -1.02
N GLN A 83 -11.50 -0.56 -0.60
CA GLN A 83 -12.33 -1.25 0.40
C GLN A 83 -12.26 -0.58 1.79
N ALA A 84 -11.13 0.05 2.13
CA ALA A 84 -10.98 0.81 3.36
C ALA A 84 -11.74 2.15 3.34
N GLY A 85 -12.22 2.59 2.17
CA GLY A 85 -12.98 3.82 2.00
C GLY A 85 -12.15 5.10 1.91
N ILE A 86 -10.84 4.98 1.68
CA ILE A 86 -9.93 6.12 1.42
C ILE A 86 -10.36 6.80 0.10
N LYS A 87 -10.24 8.14 0.03
CA LYS A 87 -10.76 8.93 -1.09
C LYS A 87 -9.69 9.58 -1.96
N ASP A 88 -8.49 9.77 -1.42
CA ASP A 88 -7.40 10.44 -2.12
C ASP A 88 -6.08 9.71 -1.88
N VAL A 89 -5.27 9.58 -2.93
CA VAL A 89 -3.93 8.98 -2.90
C VAL A 89 -2.92 10.02 -3.35
N ILE A 90 -2.02 10.44 -2.48
CA ILE A 90 -0.93 11.36 -2.82
C ILE A 90 0.36 10.55 -2.92
N TYR A 91 1.04 10.59 -4.06
CA TYR A 91 2.23 9.77 -4.28
C TYR A 91 3.45 10.60 -4.69
N LEU A 92 4.63 10.20 -4.23
CA LEU A 92 5.88 10.88 -4.57
C LEU A 92 6.48 10.43 -5.91
N SER A 93 6.34 9.14 -6.25
CA SER A 93 6.97 8.54 -7.43
C SER A 93 6.00 7.62 -8.14
N ASP A 94 5.98 7.69 -9.48
CA ASP A 94 5.30 6.74 -10.35
C ASP A 94 6.27 6.14 -11.39
N LYS A 95 7.45 5.73 -10.91
CA LYS A 95 8.52 5.20 -11.78
C LYS A 95 8.17 3.89 -12.51
N TYR A 96 7.07 3.23 -12.14
CA TYR A 96 6.58 2.01 -12.78
C TYR A 96 5.25 2.26 -13.50
N HIS A 97 5.00 3.50 -13.92
CA HIS A 97 3.75 3.94 -14.52
C HIS A 97 3.20 2.93 -15.53
N ASP A 98 4.00 2.52 -16.51
CA ASP A 98 3.56 1.67 -17.62
C ASP A 98 3.40 0.18 -17.27
N SER A 99 3.62 -0.23 -16.01
CA SER A 99 3.44 -1.62 -15.62
C SER A 99 1.96 -2.05 -15.67
N PRO A 100 1.66 -3.33 -15.94
CA PRO A 100 0.29 -3.85 -15.88
C PRO A 100 -0.38 -3.62 -14.52
N GLU A 101 0.36 -3.76 -13.42
CA GLU A 101 -0.12 -3.57 -12.05
C GLU A 101 -0.53 -2.11 -11.81
N MET A 102 0.28 -1.15 -12.27
CA MET A 102 0.02 0.28 -12.09
C MET A 102 -1.12 0.75 -13.01
N THR A 103 -1.20 0.18 -14.21
CA THR A 103 -2.33 0.38 -15.14
C THR A 103 -3.64 -0.14 -14.53
N ALA A 104 -3.64 -1.34 -13.95
CA ALA A 104 -4.80 -1.89 -13.27
C ALA A 104 -5.19 -1.07 -12.03
N SER A 105 -4.21 -0.60 -11.27
CA SER A 105 -4.40 0.28 -10.11
C SER A 105 -5.12 1.59 -10.48
N ARG A 106 -4.65 2.30 -11.52
CA ARG A 106 -5.34 3.50 -12.03
C ARG A 106 -6.76 3.22 -12.50
N ARG A 107 -6.97 2.16 -13.29
CA ARG A 107 -8.32 1.75 -13.72
C ARG A 107 -9.26 1.53 -12.53
N LEU A 108 -8.78 0.87 -11.47
CA LEU A 108 -9.58 0.66 -10.26
C LEU A 108 -9.93 1.98 -9.57
N PHE A 109 -8.97 2.88 -9.40
CA PHE A 109 -9.22 4.19 -8.79
C PHE A 109 -10.17 5.06 -9.63
N ASP A 110 -9.98 5.09 -10.96
CA ASP A 110 -10.82 5.85 -11.89
C ASP A 110 -12.29 5.37 -11.83
N LEU A 111 -12.52 4.06 -11.77
CA LEU A 111 -13.87 3.46 -11.70
C LEU A 111 -14.66 3.86 -10.46
N VAL A 112 -13.98 4.17 -9.34
CA VAL A 112 -14.63 4.53 -8.08
C VAL A 112 -14.45 6.01 -7.70
N GLY A 113 -13.81 6.79 -8.57
CA GLY A 113 -13.58 8.22 -8.36
C GLY A 113 -12.60 8.56 -7.24
N ILE A 114 -11.63 7.69 -6.96
CA ILE A 114 -10.51 8.04 -6.06
C ILE A 114 -9.53 8.90 -6.85
N LYS A 115 -9.20 10.08 -6.30
CA LYS A 115 -8.22 10.98 -6.92
C LYS A 115 -6.81 10.52 -6.56
N TYR A 116 -5.89 10.63 -7.50
CA TYR A 116 -4.47 10.39 -7.26
C TYR A 116 -3.62 11.48 -7.88
N THR A 117 -2.66 12.01 -7.11
CA THR A 117 -1.81 13.15 -7.49
C THR A 117 -0.39 12.99 -7.00
#